data_AF-A0ABD0WL54-F1
#
_entry.id   AF-A0ABD0WL54-F1
#
_cell.length_a   1.000
_cell.length_b   1.000
_cell.length_c   1.000
_cell.angle_alpha   90.00
_cell.angle_beta   90.00
_cell.angle_gamma   90.00
#
_symmetry.space_group_name_H-M   'P 1'
#
loop_
_entity.id
_entity.type
_entity.pdbx_description
1 polymer ?
#
loop_
_entity_poly.entity_id
_entity_poly.type
_entity_poly.pdbx_seq_one_letter_code
_entity_poly.pdbx_strand_id
1 'polypeptide(L)'
;MLRCVIQRANNLKVKDGHLSDPLCGVIFRGSKKKTKVIKNNANPVWNEGFEWDLKGIPLDAGAELHVVVKDHEKMGRNRFLGETKVPIRDVLNSPNLASSFTVSLLDTKRNITRD
;
A
#
# COMPACT_ATOMS: atom_id res chain seq x y z
N MET A 1 -3.84 -19.14 -1.34
CA MET A 1 -4.29 -17.73 -1.25
C MET A 1 -3.11 -16.86 -0.83
N LEU A 2 -3.06 -15.62 -1.30
CA LEU A 2 -2.12 -14.59 -0.83
C LEU A 2 -2.83 -13.69 0.18
N ARG A 3 -2.23 -13.45 1.34
CA ARG A 3 -2.74 -12.55 2.38
C ARG A 3 -1.81 -11.37 2.55
N CYS A 4 -2.37 -10.17 2.70
CA CYS A 4 -1.64 -8.95 2.99
C CYS A 4 -2.37 -8.18 4.09
N VAL A 5 -1.66 -7.73 5.11
CA VAL A 5 -2.20 -6.82 6.12
C VAL A 5 -1.54 -5.47 5.94
N ILE A 6 -2.33 -4.44 5.67
CA ILE A 6 -1.87 -3.06 5.68
C ILE A 6 -2.05 -2.53 7.09
N GLN A 7 -0.95 -2.44 7.82
CA GLN A 7 -0.95 -1.95 9.20
C GLN A 7 -1.10 -0.44 9.25
N ARG A 8 -0.11 0.31 8.74
CA ARG A 8 -0.04 1.77 8.89
C ARG A 8 0.81 2.44 7.82
N ALA A 9 0.66 3.75 7.69
CA ALA A 9 1.63 4.63 7.05
C ALA A 9 2.06 5.72 8.04
N ASN A 10 3.21 6.34 7.80
CA ASN A 10 3.76 7.36 8.68
C ASN A 10 4.18 8.58 7.87
N ASN A 11 4.02 9.76 8.45
CA ASN A 11 4.47 11.05 7.92
C ASN A 11 3.96 11.33 6.49
N LEU A 12 2.68 11.05 6.23
CA LEU A 12 2.04 11.39 4.96
C LEU A 12 1.93 12.92 4.85
N LYS A 13 2.67 13.50 3.90
CA LYS A 13 2.67 14.94 3.64
C LYS A 13 1.70 15.31 2.52
N VAL A 14 1.16 16.50 2.69
CA VAL A 14 0.18 17.15 1.83
C VAL A 14 0.72 18.55 1.54
N LYS A 15 0.69 18.97 0.27
CA LYS A 15 1.34 20.22 -0.15
C LYS A 15 0.73 21.49 0.46
N ASP A 16 -0.51 21.44 0.91
CA ASP A 16 -1.28 22.64 1.26
C ASP A 16 -1.51 22.80 2.77
N GLY A 17 -0.75 22.08 3.60
CA GLY A 17 -0.83 22.16 5.06
C GLY A 17 -2.11 21.59 5.67
N HIS A 18 -3.05 21.08 4.87
CA HIS A 18 -4.19 20.32 5.38
C HIS A 18 -3.77 18.93 5.82
N LEU A 19 -4.50 18.39 6.82
CA LEU A 19 -4.34 17.00 7.23
C LEU A 19 -4.90 16.09 6.14
N SER A 20 -4.18 15.02 5.83
CA SER A 20 -4.63 14.02 4.86
C SER A 20 -5.79 13.19 5.40
N ASP A 21 -6.71 12.80 4.52
CA ASP A 21 -7.68 11.73 4.68
C ASP A 21 -7.18 10.45 3.96
N PRO A 22 -6.13 9.75 4.44
CA PRO A 22 -5.47 8.73 3.65
C PRO A 22 -6.28 7.45 3.48
N LEU A 23 -6.13 6.86 2.30
CA LEU A 23 -6.50 5.49 1.98
C LEU A 23 -5.37 4.78 1.25
N CYS A 24 -5.23 3.48 1.49
CA CYS A 24 -4.24 2.63 0.83
C CYS A 24 -4.92 1.67 -0.13
N GLY A 25 -4.47 1.65 -1.39
CA GLY A 25 -4.85 0.65 -2.38
C GLY A 25 -3.73 -0.37 -2.55
N VAL A 26 -4.06 -1.66 -2.52
CA VAL A 26 -3.13 -2.77 -2.77
C VAL A 26 -3.59 -3.50 -4.02
N ILE A 27 -2.69 -3.67 -4.98
CA ILE A 27 -2.95 -4.31 -6.27
C ILE A 27 -2.08 -5.55 -6.38
N PHE A 28 -2.73 -6.68 -6.69
CA PHE A 28 -2.06 -7.93 -7.02
C PHE A 28 -2.66 -8.48 -8.32
N ARG A 29 -1.81 -8.72 -9.33
CA ARG A 29 -2.22 -9.25 -10.66
C ARG A 29 -3.48 -8.56 -11.23
N GLY A 30 -3.52 -7.23 -11.17
CA GLY A 30 -4.64 -6.40 -11.64
C GLY A 30 -5.84 -6.30 -10.69
N SER A 31 -5.95 -7.16 -9.67
CA SER A 31 -7.02 -7.09 -8.67
C SER A 31 -6.68 -6.09 -7.56
N LYS A 32 -7.43 -4.98 -7.51
CA LYS A 32 -7.25 -3.91 -6.53
C LYS A 32 -8.17 -4.06 -5.34
N LYS A 33 -7.61 -3.96 -4.14
CA LYS A 33 -8.32 -3.82 -2.86
C LYS A 33 -7.91 -2.52 -2.19
N LYS A 34 -8.75 -1.98 -1.30
CA LYS A 34 -8.51 -0.68 -0.65
C LYS A 34 -8.90 -0.73 0.81
N THR A 35 -8.15 -0.02 1.64
CA THR A 35 -8.51 0.23 3.03
C THR A 35 -9.66 1.24 3.12
N LYS A 36 -10.22 1.39 4.32
CA LYS A 36 -11.03 2.56 4.65
C LYS A 36 -10.20 3.84 4.59
N VAL A 37 -10.90 4.95 4.42
CA VAL A 37 -10.36 6.29 4.60
C VAL A 37 -10.27 6.57 6.10
N ILE A 38 -9.10 7.00 6.57
CA ILE A 38 -8.95 7.56 7.92
C ILE A 38 -8.90 9.08 7.75
N LYS A 39 -9.72 9.82 8.49
CA LYS A 39 -9.82 11.28 8.32
C LYS A 39 -8.74 12.03 9.10
N ASN A 40 -8.25 13.13 8.54
CA ASN A 40 -7.38 14.11 9.16
C ASN A 40 -6.19 13.49 9.91
N ASN A 41 -5.48 12.55 9.30
CA ASN A 41 -4.41 11.80 9.95
C ASN A 41 -3.24 11.52 8.99
N ALA A 42 -2.08 12.13 9.25
CA ALA A 42 -0.84 11.88 8.51
C ALA A 42 -0.14 10.56 8.89
N ASN A 43 -0.59 9.89 9.96
CA ASN A 43 -0.05 8.63 10.48
C ASN A 43 -1.17 7.59 10.64
N PRO A 44 -1.87 7.22 9.55
CA PRO A 44 -3.01 6.31 9.62
C PRO A 44 -2.59 4.92 10.06
N VAL A 45 -3.40 4.31 10.95
CA VAL A 45 -3.32 2.90 11.32
C VAL A 45 -4.60 2.22 10.85
N TRP A 46 -4.52 1.47 9.75
CA TRP A 46 -5.64 0.74 9.17
C TRP A 46 -5.84 -0.64 9.82
N ASN A 47 -4.75 -1.40 9.98
CA ASN A 47 -4.80 -2.81 10.39
C ASN A 47 -5.82 -3.64 9.60
N GLU A 48 -5.86 -3.42 8.27
CA GLU A 48 -6.83 -4.08 7.40
C GLU A 48 -6.18 -5.22 6.60
N GLY A 49 -6.81 -6.39 6.64
CA GLY A 49 -6.38 -7.60 5.94
C GLY A 49 -7.08 -7.77 4.58
N PHE A 50 -6.31 -8.18 3.59
CA PHE A 50 -6.75 -8.45 2.23
C PHE A 50 -6.30 -9.83 1.79
N GLU A 51 -7.17 -10.53 1.05
CA GLU A 51 -6.86 -11.84 0.50
C GLU A 51 -7.07 -11.88 -1.02
N TRP A 52 -6.19 -12.55 -1.73
CA TRP A 52 -6.36 -12.89 -3.14
C TRP A 52 -6.30 -14.39 -3.33
N ASP A 53 -7.28 -14.92 -4.06
CA ASP A 53 -7.19 -16.28 -4.56
C ASP A 53 -6.14 -16.34 -5.69
N LEU A 54 -5.26 -17.34 -5.61
CA LEU A 54 -4.23 -17.58 -6.61
C LEU A 54 -4.78 -18.33 -7.83
N LYS A 55 -5.98 -18.92 -7.74
CA LYS A 55 -6.65 -19.64 -8.83
C LYS A 55 -5.77 -20.73 -9.46
N GLY A 56 -5.01 -21.44 -8.63
CA GLY A 56 -4.06 -22.47 -9.08
C GLY A 56 -2.77 -21.95 -9.72
N ILE A 57 -2.61 -20.63 -9.89
CA ILE A 57 -1.39 -20.04 -10.45
C ILE A 57 -0.40 -19.77 -9.31
N PRO A 58 0.74 -20.49 -9.24
CA PRO A 58 1.71 -20.29 -8.17
C PRO A 58 2.29 -18.87 -8.17
N LEU A 59 2.84 -18.48 -7.03
CA LEU A 59 3.65 -17.28 -6.91
C LEU A 59 5.04 -17.58 -7.47
N ASP A 60 5.54 -16.69 -8.32
CA ASP A 60 6.89 -16.74 -8.87
C ASP A 60 7.77 -15.64 -8.26
N ALA A 61 9.07 -15.65 -8.57
CA ALA A 61 10.03 -14.69 -8.03
C ALA A 61 9.80 -13.23 -8.50
N GLY A 62 9.01 -13.03 -9.56
CA GLY A 62 8.61 -11.71 -10.07
C GLY A 62 7.28 -11.21 -9.50
N ALA A 63 6.58 -12.01 -8.68
CA ALA A 63 5.33 -11.60 -8.08
C ALA A 63 5.53 -10.46 -7.09
N GLU A 64 4.72 -9.41 -7.22
CA GLU A 64 4.78 -8.21 -6.39
C GLU A 64 3.39 -7.71 -5.99
N LEU A 65 3.32 -7.03 -4.83
CA LEU A 65 2.20 -6.18 -4.45
C LEU A 65 2.52 -4.74 -4.83
N HIS A 66 1.63 -4.10 -5.59
CA HIS A 66 1.71 -2.66 -5.84
C HIS A 66 0.83 -1.93 -4.83
N VAL A 67 1.46 -1.14 -3.96
CA VAL A 67 0.82 -0.40 -2.88
C VAL A 67 0.80 1.07 -3.25
N VAL A 68 -0.38 1.70 -3.22
CA VAL A 68 -0.59 3.10 -3.57
C VAL A 68 -1.35 3.80 -2.46
N VAL A 69 -0.77 4.83 -1.88
CA VAL A 69 -1.42 5.67 -0.87
C VAL A 69 -1.93 6.94 -1.53
N LYS A 70 -3.18 7.29 -1.23
CA LYS A 70 -3.84 8.48 -1.75
C LYS A 70 -4.52 9.23 -0.63
N ASP A 71 -4.67 10.53 -0.83
CA ASP A 71 -5.50 11.39 -0.04
C ASP A 71 -6.92 11.39 -0.58
N HIS A 72 -7.91 11.12 0.26
CA HIS A 72 -9.30 11.19 -0.15
C HIS A 72 -9.75 12.65 -0.22
N GLU A 73 -10.19 13.07 -1.40
CA GLU A 73 -10.76 14.39 -1.60
C GLU A 73 -12.28 14.25 -1.74
N LYS A 74 -13.05 15.04 -0.97
CA LYS A 74 -14.53 15.00 -1.02
C LYS A 74 -15.07 15.41 -2.39
N MET A 75 -14.37 16.31 -3.06
CA MET A 75 -14.69 16.79 -4.40
C MET A 75 -13.50 16.55 -5.32
N GLY A 76 -13.75 15.95 -6.49
CA GLY A 76 -12.72 15.69 -7.47
C GLY A 76 -11.99 14.37 -7.29
N ARG A 77 -10.73 14.30 -7.75
CA ARG A 77 -9.93 13.08 -7.76
C ARG A 77 -9.07 13.01 -6.51
N ASN A 78 -9.04 11.84 -5.87
CA ASN A 78 -8.10 11.56 -4.78
C ASN A 78 -6.66 11.87 -5.19
N ARG A 79 -5.98 12.70 -4.39
CA ARG A 79 -4.61 13.11 -4.64
C ARG A 79 -3.65 11.95 -4.36
N PHE A 80 -2.66 11.79 -5.21
CA PHE A 80 -1.61 10.79 -5.01
C PHE A 80 -0.63 11.25 -3.93
N LEU A 81 -0.34 10.37 -2.97
CA LEU A 81 0.62 10.65 -1.89
C LEU A 81 1.92 9.86 -2.08
N GLY A 82 1.82 8.66 -2.65
CA GLY A 82 2.99 7.87 -3.00
C GLY A 82 2.64 6.42 -3.31
N GLU A 83 3.61 5.70 -3.86
CA GLU A 83 3.48 4.27 -4.14
C GLU A 83 4.75 3.49 -3.86
N THR A 84 4.61 2.18 -3.78
CA THR A 84 5.75 1.27 -3.68
C THR A 84 5.36 -0.10 -4.22
N LYS A 85 6.37 -0.88 -4.63
CA LYS A 85 6.21 -2.25 -5.08
C LYS A 85 6.94 -3.14 -4.08
N VAL A 86 6.20 -4.09 -3.50
CA VAL A 86 6.71 -5.02 -2.50
C VAL A 86 6.87 -6.39 -3.17
N PRO A 87 8.11 -6.83 -3.42
CA PRO A 87 8.37 -8.17 -3.95
C PRO A 87 7.90 -9.24 -2.96
N ILE A 88 7.25 -10.29 -3.46
CA ILE A 88 6.74 -11.41 -2.62
C ILE A 88 7.83 -12.47 -2.41
N ARG A 89 8.98 -12.38 -3.09
CA ARG A 89 10.09 -13.34 -3.00
C ARG A 89 10.49 -13.68 -1.56
N ASP A 90 10.54 -12.71 -0.65
CA ASP A 90 10.96 -12.96 0.74
C ASP A 90 9.94 -13.83 1.49
N VAL A 91 8.65 -13.73 1.12
CA VAL A 91 7.59 -14.61 1.61
C VAL A 91 7.85 -16.05 1.16
N LEU A 92 8.27 -16.26 -0.08
CA LEU A 92 8.56 -17.59 -0.64
C LEU A 92 9.79 -18.26 -0.02
N ASN A 93 10.74 -17.44 0.44
CA ASN A 93 11.97 -17.92 1.07
C ASN A 93 11.83 -18.12 2.59
N SER A 94 10.70 -17.73 3.17
CA SER A 94 10.45 -17.86 4.61
C SER A 94 9.82 -19.22 4.94
N PRO A 95 10.28 -19.93 6.00
CA PRO A 95 9.72 -21.22 6.41
C PRO A 95 8.22 -21.20 6.72
N ASN A 96 7.70 -20.05 7.18
CA ASN A 96 6.29 -19.87 7.51
C ASN A 96 5.46 -19.20 6.40
N LEU A 97 6.05 -18.99 5.22
CA LEU A 97 5.43 -18.30 4.09
C LEU A 97 4.85 -16.94 4.47
N ALA A 98 5.57 -16.20 5.33
CA ALA A 98 5.19 -14.87 5.78
C ALA A 98 6.42 -13.96 5.89
N SER A 99 6.21 -12.66 5.67
CA SER A 99 7.22 -11.62 5.86
C SER A 99 6.53 -10.29 6.19
N SER A 100 7.25 -9.42 6.90
CA SER A 100 6.80 -8.06 7.24
C SER A 100 7.73 -7.04 6.59
N PHE A 101 7.15 -5.99 6.01
CA PHE A 101 7.89 -5.01 5.23
C PHE A 101 7.65 -3.60 5.78
N THR A 102 8.73 -2.84 5.96
CA THR A 102 8.67 -1.39 6.14
C THR A 102 9.34 -0.77 4.92
N VAL A 103 8.55 -0.07 4.10
CA VAL A 103 8.97 0.44 2.79
C VAL A 103 8.69 1.92 2.66
N SER A 104 9.53 2.61 1.91
CA SER A 104 9.34 4.01 1.58
C SER A 104 8.33 4.16 0.45
N LEU A 105 7.45 5.16 0.58
CA LEU A 105 6.59 5.59 -0.51
C LEU A 105 7.38 6.50 -1.47
N LEU A 106 7.22 6.26 -2.75
CA LEU A 106 7.86 7.00 -3.83
C LEU A 106 6.85 7.92 -4.52
N ASP A 107 7.33 9.08 -4.95
CA ASP A 107 6.57 10.01 -5.78
C ASP A 107 6.52 9.53 -7.25
N THR A 108 5.87 10.30 -8.12
CA THR A 108 5.78 9.98 -9.56
C THR A 108 7.12 10.04 -10.29
N LYS A 109 8.13 10.69 -9.71
CA LYS A 109 9.51 10.77 -10.21
C LYS A 109 10.42 9.71 -9.59
N ARG A 110 9.86 8.78 -8.79
CA ARG A 110 10.57 7.75 -8.02
C ARG A 110 11.49 8.28 -6.92
N ASN A 111 11.29 9.53 -6.48
CA ASN A 111 11.96 10.04 -5.29
C ASN A 111 11.23 9.54 -4.04
N ILE A 112 11.96 9.35 -2.95
CA ILE A 112 11.33 9.10 -1.66
C ILE A 112 10.47 10.31 -1.31
N THR A 113 9.23 10.08 -0.90
CA THR A 113 8.26 11.14 -0.51
C THR A 113 8.64 11.91 0.76
N ARG A 114 9.86 11.70 1.28
CA ARG A 114 10.43 12.41 2.42
C ARG A 114 11.32 13.54 1.92
N ASP A 115 10.87 14.76 2.16
CA ASP A 115 11.68 15.96 2.45
C ASP A 115 10.91 16.77 3.49
#